data_AF-R6XUB3-F1
#
_entry.id   AF-R6XUB3-F1
#
_cell.length_a   1.000
_cell.length_b   1.000
_cell.length_c   1.000
_cell.angle_alpha   90.00
_cell.angle_beta   90.00
_cell.angle_gamma   90.00
#
_symmetry.space_group_name_H-M   'P 1'
#
loop_
_entity.id
_entity.type
_entity.pdbx_description
1 polymer ?
#
loop_
_entity_poly.entity_id
_entity_poly.type
_entity_poly.pdbx_seq_one_letter_code
_entity_poly.pdbx_strand_id
1 'polypeptide(L)'
;MLKLPRVGTALNSFMHVSVIGHGMLELAIIYKTTNAYGVTIHKMQNYEIYSDDRHPNIQNIKANIDSLLSQALSTNAVIKITINEARNYVWVGGEQYSGRLVL
;
A
#
# COMPACT_ATOMS: atom_id res chain seq x y z
N MET A 1 2.99 12.10 1.81
CA MET A 1 3.83 11.53 0.72
C MET A 1 3.97 10.01 0.90
N LEU A 2 3.82 9.22 -0.17
CA LEU A 2 3.90 7.75 -0.11
C LEU A 2 5.13 7.24 -0.89
N LYS A 3 5.97 6.43 -0.28
CA LYS A 3 7.06 5.71 -0.97
C LYS A 3 6.61 4.27 -1.22
N LEU A 4 6.57 3.87 -2.49
CA LEU A 4 6.17 2.53 -2.90
C LEU A 4 7.37 1.67 -3.32
N PRO A 5 7.31 0.35 -3.12
CA PRO A 5 8.30 -0.55 -3.71
C PRO A 5 8.25 -0.44 -5.23
N ARG A 6 9.42 -0.53 -5.86
CA ARG A 6 9.59 -0.44 -7.32
C ARG A 6 9.16 0.90 -7.94
N VAL A 7 8.88 1.92 -7.12
CA VAL A 7 8.70 3.31 -7.57
C VAL A 7 9.91 4.11 -7.10
N GLY A 8 10.66 4.66 -8.05
CA GLY A 8 11.95 5.33 -7.78
C GLY A 8 11.86 6.63 -6.99
N THR A 9 10.66 7.14 -6.70
CA THR A 9 10.46 8.41 -5.99
C THR A 9 9.24 8.35 -5.06
N ALA A 10 9.18 9.30 -4.13
CA ALA A 10 8.00 9.49 -3.30
C ALA A 10 6.85 10.07 -4.13
N LEU A 11 5.67 9.53 -3.90
CA LEU A 11 4.41 9.96 -4.50
C LEU A 11 3.80 11.05 -3.61
N ASN A 12 3.73 12.26 -4.15
CA ASN A 12 3.12 13.40 -3.47
C ASN A 12 1.59 13.39 -3.58
N SER A 13 1.04 12.65 -4.54
CA SER A 13 -0.39 12.38 -4.67
C SER A 13 -0.62 10.94 -5.07
N PHE A 14 -1.61 10.32 -4.45
CA PHE A 14 -2.08 8.98 -4.75
C PHE A 14 -3.53 8.85 -4.30
N MET A 15 -4.23 7.84 -4.81
CA MET A 15 -5.49 7.37 -4.27
C MET A 15 -5.26 5.95 -3.74
N HIS A 16 -6.01 5.55 -2.73
CA HIS A 16 -6.02 4.18 -2.26
C HIS A 16 -7.46 3.67 -2.17
N VAL A 17 -7.63 2.38 -2.45
CA VAL A 17 -8.88 1.65 -2.27
C VAL A 17 -8.54 0.40 -1.50
N SER A 18 -9.31 0.09 -0.46
CA SER A 18 -9.10 -1.09 0.38
C SER A 18 -10.43 -1.81 0.63
N VAL A 19 -10.47 -3.09 0.33
CA VAL A 19 -11.68 -3.93 0.43
C VAL A 19 -11.31 -5.24 1.12
N ILE A 20 -12.19 -5.75 1.98
CA ILE A 20 -12.04 -7.08 2.54
C ILE A 20 -12.83 -8.04 1.67
N GLY A 21 -12.13 -8.98 1.03
CA GLY A 21 -12.69 -9.99 0.14
C GLY A 21 -11.98 -11.32 0.36
N HIS A 22 -12.70 -12.44 0.25
CA HIS A 22 -12.11 -13.79 0.34
C HIS A 22 -11.24 -14.05 1.59
N GLY A 23 -11.52 -13.38 2.72
CA GLY A 23 -10.75 -13.53 3.95
C GLY A 23 -9.43 -12.74 4.02
N MET A 24 -9.18 -11.85 3.05
CA MET A 24 -7.99 -10.98 2.99
C MET A 24 -8.38 -9.52 2.73
N LEU A 25 -7.43 -8.63 2.98
CA LEU A 25 -7.51 -7.22 2.61
C LEU A 25 -6.85 -7.03 1.25
N GLU A 26 -7.65 -6.64 0.27
CA GLU A 26 -7.22 -6.20 -1.05
C GLU A 26 -6.98 -4.69 -1.02
N LEU A 27 -5.72 -4.27 -1.15
CA LEU A 27 -5.30 -2.86 -1.13
C LEU A 27 -4.77 -2.46 -2.51
N ALA A 28 -5.42 -1.51 -3.16
CA ALA A 28 -4.97 -0.90 -4.40
C ALA A 28 -4.44 0.51 -4.15
N ILE A 29 -3.22 0.80 -4.60
CA ILE A 29 -2.63 2.14 -4.62
C ILE A 29 -2.58 2.62 -6.07
N ILE A 30 -3.29 3.71 -6.36
CA ILE A 30 -3.37 4.33 -7.69
C ILE A 30 -2.57 5.63 -7.66
N TYR A 31 -1.63 5.79 -8.59
CA TYR A 31 -0.75 6.95 -8.62
C TYR A 31 -0.43 7.40 -10.05
N LYS A 32 -0.02 8.66 -10.18
CA LYS A 32 0.42 9.24 -11.45
C LYS A 32 1.92 9.04 -11.60
N THR A 33 2.35 8.68 -12.81
CA THR A 33 3.76 8.64 -13.21
C THR A 33 3.91 9.14 -14.64
N THR A 34 5.12 9.54 -15.01
CA THR A 34 5.45 9.95 -16.38
C THR A 34 6.17 8.81 -17.08
N ASN A 35 5.71 8.41 -18.26
CA ASN A 35 6.39 7.38 -19.04
C ASN A 35 7.63 7.93 -19.76
N ALA A 36 8.36 7.05 -20.47
CA ALA A 36 9.57 7.41 -21.21
C ALA A 36 9.35 8.50 -22.30
N TYR A 37 8.10 8.75 -22.69
CA TYR A 37 7.72 9.75 -23.70
C TYR A 37 7.24 11.07 -23.11
N GLY A 38 7.35 11.27 -21.79
CA GLY A 38 6.87 12.49 -21.13
C GLY A 38 5.36 12.53 -20.89
N VAL A 39 4.63 11.44 -21.17
CA VAL A 39 3.17 11.36 -20.98
C VAL A 39 2.85 10.97 -19.55
N THR A 40 1.99 11.75 -18.90
CA THR A 40 1.44 11.40 -17.58
C THR A 40 0.43 10.26 -17.73
N ILE A 41 0.66 9.16 -17.01
CA ILE A 41 -0.20 7.98 -16.98
C ILE A 41 -0.54 7.61 -15.55
N HIS A 42 -1.64 6.88 -15.37
CA HIS A 42 -2.01 6.29 -14.10
C HIS A 42 -1.45 4.87 -14.00
N LYS A 43 -0.87 4.54 -12.86
CA LYS A 43 -0.42 3.19 -12.51
C LYS A 43 -1.13 2.75 -11.24
N MET A 44 -1.28 1.44 -11.10
CA MET A 44 -1.86 0.78 -9.95
C MET A 44 -0.85 -0.22 -9.40
N GLN A 45 -0.77 -0.32 -8.08
CA GLN A 45 -0.09 -1.42 -7.39
C GLN A 45 -1.07 -2.04 -6.40
N ASN A 46 -1.25 -3.35 -6.51
CA ASN A 46 -2.19 -4.10 -5.70
C ASN A 46 -1.44 -4.94 -4.67
N TYR A 47 -2.00 -5.03 -3.48
CA TYR A 47 -1.48 -5.80 -2.37
C TYR A 47 -2.59 -6.68 -1.82
N GLU A 48 -2.23 -7.91 -1.49
CA GLU A 48 -3.06 -8.79 -0.66
C GLU A 48 -2.43 -8.82 0.73
N ILE A 49 -3.22 -8.52 1.75
CA ILE A 49 -2.78 -8.51 3.14
C ILE A 49 -3.67 -9.46 3.93
N TYR A 50 -3.07 -10.34 4.71
CA TYR A 50 -3.73 -11.41 5.45
C TYR A 50 -3.66 -11.15 6.95
N SER A 51 -4.68 -11.60 7.67
CA SER A 51 -4.59 -11.76 9.12
C SER A 51 -3.68 -12.94 9.45
N ASP A 52 -2.91 -12.82 10.52
CA ASP A 52 -2.09 -13.89 11.09
C ASP A 52 -2.12 -13.82 12.62
N ASP A 53 -1.32 -14.64 13.30
CA ASP A 53 -1.30 -14.66 14.77
C ASP A 53 -0.91 -13.30 15.42
N ARG A 54 -0.16 -12.45 14.69
CA ARG A 54 0.23 -11.10 15.18
C ARG A 54 -0.87 -10.08 14.94
N HIS A 55 -1.58 -10.23 13.82
CA HIS A 55 -2.70 -9.38 13.44
C HIS A 55 -3.94 -10.23 13.12
N PRO A 56 -4.62 -10.77 14.15
CA PRO A 56 -5.69 -11.75 13.93
C PRO A 56 -6.98 -11.16 13.36
N ASN A 57 -7.13 -9.83 13.38
CA ASN A 57 -8.35 -9.16 12.96
C ASN A 57 -8.12 -8.31 11.69
N ILE A 58 -8.60 -8.81 10.56
CA ILE A 58 -8.46 -8.15 9.26
C ILE A 58 -9.17 -6.78 9.18
N GLN A 59 -10.24 -6.57 9.96
CA GLN A 59 -10.92 -5.27 10.03
C GLN A 59 -10.04 -4.21 10.71
N ASN A 60 -9.30 -4.60 11.75
CA ASN A 60 -8.36 -3.71 12.42
C ASN A 60 -7.16 -3.39 11.52
N ILE A 61 -6.64 -4.38 10.79
CA ILE A 61 -5.58 -4.16 9.78
C ILE A 61 -6.05 -3.11 8.75
N LYS A 62 -7.25 -3.29 8.19
CA LYS A 62 -7.84 -2.34 7.24
C LYS A 62 -7.93 -0.93 7.83
N ALA A 63 -8.52 -0.79 9.01
CA ALA A 63 -8.71 0.52 9.65
C ALA A 63 -7.36 1.23 9.89
N ASN A 64 -6.34 0.50 10.32
CA ASN A 64 -5.01 1.05 10.54
C ASN A 64 -4.36 1.53 9.24
N ILE A 65 -4.41 0.70 8.19
CA ILE A 65 -3.84 1.05 6.88
C ILE A 65 -4.56 2.25 6.27
N ASP A 66 -5.90 2.27 6.31
CA ASP A 66 -6.70 3.38 5.78
C ASP A 66 -6.41 4.69 6.52
N SER A 67 -6.29 4.62 7.85
CA SER A 67 -5.93 5.77 8.68
C SER A 67 -4.55 6.31 8.31
N LEU A 68 -3.55 5.43 8.20
CA LEU A 68 -2.18 5.80 7.81
C LEU A 68 -2.16 6.46 6.42
N LEU A 69 -2.73 5.80 5.42
CA LEU A 69 -2.73 6.32 4.05
C LEU A 69 -3.51 7.64 3.92
N SER A 70 -4.59 7.80 4.67
CA SER A 70 -5.35 9.06 4.74
C SER A 70 -4.53 10.18 5.39
N GLN A 71 -3.80 9.88 6.47
CA GLN A 71 -2.88 10.85 7.11
C GLN A 71 -1.76 11.30 6.17
N ALA A 72 -1.20 10.40 5.36
CA ALA A 72 -0.18 10.74 4.38
C ALA A 72 -0.66 11.71 3.30
N LEU A 73 -1.98 11.75 3.04
CA LEU A 73 -2.62 12.70 2.13
C LEU A 73 -2.91 14.05 2.80
N SER A 74 -3.25 14.07 4.09
CA SER A 74 -3.65 15.30 4.79
C SER A 74 -2.50 16.09 5.43
N THR A 75 -1.47 15.42 5.92
CA THR A 75 -0.42 16.05 6.77
C THR A 75 0.94 16.20 6.09
N ASN A 76 1.06 15.82 4.81
CA ASN A 76 2.35 15.64 4.13
C ASN A 76 3.31 14.64 4.81
N ALA A 77 2.85 13.85 5.79
CA ALA A 77 3.64 12.81 6.42
C ALA A 77 4.18 11.82 5.38
N VAL A 78 5.43 11.39 5.54
CA VAL A 78 6.06 10.41 4.65
C VAL A 78 5.77 9.01 5.17
N ILE A 79 4.98 8.24 4.41
CA ILE A 79 4.71 6.83 4.69
C ILE A 79 5.43 5.98 3.66
N LYS A 80 6.00 4.85 4.09
CA LYS A 80 6.69 3.90 3.23
C LYS A 80 5.93 2.57 3.22
N ILE A 81 5.72 2.02 2.03
CA ILE A 81 5.36 0.62 1.84
C ILE A 81 6.62 -0.12 1.39
N THR A 82 6.93 -1.25 2.02
CA THR A 82 8.00 -2.16 1.59
C THR A 82 7.51 -3.59 1.58
N ILE A 83 8.14 -4.42 0.75
CA ILE A 83 7.76 -5.83 0.60
C ILE A 83 8.98 -6.73 0.76
N ASN A 84 8.76 -7.91 1.33
CA ASN A 84 9.66 -9.04 1.25
C ASN A 84 8.92 -10.17 0.56
N GLU A 85 9.12 -10.30 -0.75
CA GLU A 85 8.40 -11.26 -1.60
C GLU A 85 8.74 -12.71 -1.24
N ALA A 86 9.97 -12.99 -0.83
CA ALA A 86 10.39 -14.34 -0.43
C ALA A 86 9.69 -14.83 0.86
N ARG A 87 9.26 -13.89 1.71
CA ARG A 87 8.63 -14.20 3.01
C ARG A 87 7.15 -13.83 3.08
N ASN A 88 6.58 -13.31 1.99
CA ASN A 88 5.21 -12.78 1.95
C ASN A 88 4.93 -11.82 3.12
N TYR A 89 5.76 -10.77 3.23
CA TYR A 89 5.51 -9.67 4.16
C TYR A 89 5.38 -8.33 3.45
N VAL A 90 4.44 -7.51 3.92
CA VAL A 90 4.21 -6.13 3.50
C VAL A 90 4.31 -5.26 4.74
N TRP A 91 5.19 -4.26 4.72
CA TRP A 91 5.23 -3.23 5.76
C TRP A 91 4.50 -2.00 5.25
N VAL A 92 3.61 -1.43 6.07
CA VAL A 92 2.92 -0.17 5.78
C VAL A 92 3.15 0.78 6.94
N GLY A 93 3.88 1.87 6.70
CA GLY A 93 4.18 2.84 7.76
C GLY A 93 5.05 2.31 8.90
N GLY A 94 5.79 1.22 8.67
CA GLY A 94 6.64 0.56 9.67
C GLY A 94 6.00 -0.68 10.29
N GLU A 95 4.68 -0.83 10.20
CA GLU A 95 3.98 -2.01 10.73
C GLU A 95 4.05 -3.17 9.74
N GLN A 96 4.41 -4.37 10.22
CA GLN A 96 4.58 -5.57 9.40
C GLN A 96 3.31 -6.39 9.32
N TYR A 97 2.81 -6.67 8.11
CA TYR A 97 1.70 -7.58 7.86
C TYR A 97 2.14 -8.78 7.02
N SER A 98 1.47 -9.91 7.20
CA SER A 98 1.50 -10.99 6.22
C SER A 98 0.80 -10.55 4.95
N GLY A 99 1.43 -10.71 3.79
CA GLY A 99 0.89 -10.19 2.54
C GLY A 99 1.86 -10.24 1.37
N ARG A 100 1.39 -9.88 0.18
CA ARG A 100 2.20 -9.85 -1.03
C ARG A 100 1.80 -8.73 -1.97
N LEU A 101 2.72 -8.34 -2.84
CA LEU A 101 2.42 -7.54 -4.02
C LEU A 101 1.79 -8.45 -5.09
N VAL A 102 0.68 -8.02 -5.66
CA VAL A 102 0.03 -8.68 -6.81
C VAL A 102 0.47 -7.97 -8.08
N LEU A 103 0.98 -8.74 -9.04
CA LEU A 103 1.51 -8.27 -10.32
C LEU A 103 0.44 -8.30 -11.42
#